data_AF-A0A8J4LZW2-F1
#
_entry.id   AF-A0A8J4LZW2-F1
#
_cell.length_a   1.000
_cell.length_b   1.000
_cell.length_c   1.000
_cell.angle_alpha   90.00
_cell.angle_beta   90.00
_cell.angle_gamma   90.00
#
_symmetry.space_group_name_H-M   'P 1'
#
loop_
_entity.id
_entity.type
_entity.pdbx_description
1 polymer ?
#
loop_
_entity_poly.entity_id
_entity_poly.type
_entity_poly.pdbx_seq_one_letter_code
_entity_poly.pdbx_strand_id
1 'polypeptide(L)'
;MNYYYDTADLSLKEQDITLRVRQFEDSLTLEIKQPVEETHAYKAKKEWRFPLESLPSYIDLGHHFPSLDGHRAMLTFPLLTERRSCHVSDHIRIDLDKSSYLGNIDYEIEIEFDENGDSEAADWFHQLLPGKRLQKADGKKTRFFRAYLQTFQGRKGLSLNEFDL
;
A
#
# COMPACT_ATOMS: atom_id res chain seq x y z
N MET A 1 -0.42 -4.09 -11.15
CA MET A 1 0.38 -2.87 -10.88
C MET A 1 -0.24 -2.09 -9.73
N ASN A 2 0.55 -1.43 -8.89
CA ASN A 2 0.08 -0.50 -7.86
C ASN A 2 0.59 0.90 -8.19
N TYR A 3 -0.32 1.85 -8.44
CA TYR A 3 -0.02 3.25 -8.70
C TYR A 3 -0.36 4.05 -7.44
N TYR A 4 0.65 4.45 -6.66
CA TYR A 4 0.43 5.20 -5.42
C TYR A 4 0.21 6.68 -5.70
N TYR A 5 -0.67 7.30 -4.91
CA TYR A 5 -0.94 8.73 -4.95
C TYR A 5 -0.71 9.33 -3.57
N ASP A 6 -0.14 10.51 -3.52
CA ASP A 6 0.01 11.27 -2.27
C ASP A 6 0.02 12.77 -2.55
N THR A 7 -0.17 13.58 -1.51
CA THR A 7 0.02 15.03 -1.61
C THR A 7 1.51 15.37 -1.80
N ALA A 8 1.81 16.59 -2.24
CA ALA A 8 3.20 17.01 -2.49
C ALA A 8 4.11 16.90 -1.24
N ASP A 9 3.53 17.05 -0.06
CA ASP A 9 4.18 16.92 1.25
C ASP A 9 4.06 15.51 1.87
N LEU A 10 3.52 14.53 1.13
CA LEU A 10 3.31 13.14 1.57
C LEU A 10 2.42 13.00 2.81
N SER A 11 1.42 13.88 2.95
CA SER A 11 0.54 13.91 4.12
C SER A 11 -0.27 12.63 4.32
N LEU A 12 -0.70 11.95 3.24
CA LEU A 12 -1.44 10.70 3.35
C LEU A 12 -0.54 9.58 3.87
N LYS A 13 0.70 9.51 3.39
CA LYS A 13 1.72 8.60 3.93
C LYS A 13 1.90 8.81 5.43
N GLU A 14 2.07 10.04 5.89
CA GLU A 14 2.30 10.34 7.32
C GLU A 14 1.10 9.96 8.20
N GLN A 15 -0.12 10.00 7.66
CA GLN A 15 -1.33 9.57 8.37
C GLN A 15 -1.60 8.06 8.25
N ASP A 16 -0.66 7.28 7.72
CA ASP A 16 -0.79 5.87 7.34
C ASP A 16 -2.00 5.54 6.42
N ILE A 17 -2.49 6.56 5.72
CA ILE A 17 -3.49 6.39 4.66
C ILE A 17 -2.77 5.84 3.43
N THR A 18 -3.43 4.92 2.75
CA THR A 18 -3.00 4.42 1.44
C THR A 18 -4.03 4.85 0.43
N LEU A 19 -3.59 5.61 -0.57
CA LEU A 19 -4.36 5.92 -1.76
C LEU A 19 -3.60 5.35 -2.96
N ARG A 20 -4.21 4.39 -3.66
CA ARG A 20 -3.60 3.80 -4.85
C ARG A 20 -4.65 3.48 -5.90
N VAL A 21 -4.26 3.51 -7.17
CA VAL A 21 -4.99 2.79 -8.21
C VAL A 21 -4.28 1.45 -8.41
N ARG A 22 -5.00 0.35 -8.21
CA ARG A 22 -4.52 -0.99 -8.51
C ARG A 22 -5.01 -1.38 -9.90
N GLN A 23 -4.06 -1.79 -10.75
CA GLN A 23 -4.37 -2.44 -12.01
C GLN A 23 -4.18 -3.95 -11.89
N PHE A 24 -5.18 -4.71 -12.30
CA PHE A 24 -5.09 -6.15 -12.51
C PHE A 24 -5.71 -6.46 -13.87
N GLU A 25 -4.92 -7.03 -14.78
CA GLU A 25 -5.28 -7.14 -16.20
C GLU A 25 -5.70 -5.77 -16.75
N ASP A 26 -6.89 -5.68 -17.34
CA ASP A 26 -7.44 -4.44 -17.92
C ASP A 26 -8.27 -3.63 -16.91
N SER A 27 -8.43 -4.12 -15.68
CA SER A 27 -9.24 -3.47 -14.66
C SER A 27 -8.42 -2.51 -13.79
N LEU A 28 -8.94 -1.30 -13.60
CA LEU A 28 -8.42 -0.31 -12.66
C LEU A 28 -9.36 -0.14 -11.48
N THR A 29 -8.80 -0.09 -10.28
CA THR A 29 -9.56 0.12 -9.04
C THR A 29 -8.83 1.12 -8.15
N LEU A 30 -9.47 2.24 -7.84
CA LEU A 30 -9.04 3.12 -6.77
C LEU A 30 -9.28 2.42 -5.44
N GLU A 31 -8.23 2.24 -4.66
CA GLU A 31 -8.26 1.65 -3.32
C GLU A 31 -7.83 2.68 -2.29
N ILE A 32 -8.65 2.84 -1.26
CA ILE A 32 -8.37 3.69 -0.09
C ILE A 32 -8.29 2.78 1.12
N LYS A 33 -7.16 2.80 1.85
CA LYS A 33 -7.01 2.09 3.12
C LYS A 33 -6.68 3.08 4.24
N GLN A 34 -7.54 3.16 5.24
CA GLN A 34 -7.33 4.00 6.42
C GLN A 34 -7.08 3.13 7.65
N PRO A 35 -6.10 3.47 8.51
CA PRO A 35 -5.85 2.75 9.74
C PRO A 35 -7.06 2.87 10.69
N VAL A 36 -7.43 1.76 11.32
CA VAL A 36 -8.48 1.72 12.37
C VAL A 36 -7.83 1.34 13.69
N GLU A 37 -7.02 0.30 13.68
CA GLU A 37 -6.32 -0.21 14.85
C GLU A 37 -4.93 -0.71 14.45
N GLU A 38 -3.97 -0.50 15.32
CA GLU A 38 -2.65 -1.10 15.22
C GLU A 38 -2.26 -1.66 16.59
N THR A 39 -2.06 -2.98 16.64
CA THR A 39 -1.54 -3.67 17.82
C THR A 39 -0.10 -4.11 17.57
N HIS A 40 0.49 -4.79 18.54
CA HIS A 40 1.81 -5.42 18.35
C HIS A 40 1.75 -6.67 17.44
N ALA A 41 0.56 -7.26 17.26
CA ALA A 41 0.35 -8.49 16.51
C ALA A 41 -0.17 -8.23 15.08
N TYR A 42 -1.08 -7.27 14.90
CA TYR A 42 -1.74 -7.02 13.62
C TYR A 42 -2.11 -5.55 13.38
N LYS A 43 -2.56 -5.25 12.17
CA LYS A 43 -3.10 -3.96 11.74
C LYS A 43 -4.48 -4.16 11.13
N ALA A 44 -5.46 -3.40 11.61
CA ALA A 44 -6.79 -3.33 11.00
C ALA A 44 -6.92 -2.04 10.19
N LYS A 45 -7.45 -2.16 8.97
CA LYS A 45 -7.71 -1.02 8.08
C LYS A 45 -9.13 -1.06 7.56
N LYS A 46 -9.75 0.11 7.43
CA LYS A 46 -10.98 0.28 6.67
C LYS A 46 -10.62 0.47 5.21
N GLU A 47 -11.24 -0.31 4.33
CA GLU A 47 -10.94 -0.29 2.90
C GLU A 47 -12.15 0.13 2.08
N TRP A 48 -11.93 0.99 1.08
CA TRP A 48 -12.90 1.32 0.04
C TRP A 48 -12.29 1.07 -1.32
N ARG A 49 -13.16 0.67 -2.27
CA ARG A 49 -12.76 0.34 -3.64
C ARG A 49 -13.73 0.95 -4.62
N PHE A 50 -13.21 1.63 -5.63
CA PHE A 50 -13.99 2.27 -6.68
C PHE A 50 -13.41 1.88 -8.04
N PRO A 51 -14.22 1.33 -8.97
CA PRO A 51 -13.74 1.06 -10.32
C PRO A 51 -13.38 2.38 -11.01
N LEU A 52 -12.37 2.35 -11.87
CA LEU A 52 -11.97 3.47 -12.71
C LEU A 52 -11.90 3.05 -14.18
N GLU A 53 -12.25 3.96 -15.08
CA GLU A 53 -12.15 3.73 -16.53
C GLU A 53 -10.75 4.01 -17.08
N SER A 54 -9.99 4.88 -16.40
CA SER A 54 -8.63 5.26 -16.80
C SER A 54 -7.78 5.59 -15.58
N LEU A 55 -6.45 5.59 -15.75
CA LEU A 55 -5.51 5.93 -14.70
C LEU A 55 -5.35 7.46 -14.65
N PRO A 56 -5.85 8.15 -13.61
CA PRO A 56 -5.77 9.60 -13.54
C PRO A 56 -4.38 10.07 -13.11
N SER A 57 -3.95 11.26 -13.54
CA SER A 57 -2.67 11.85 -13.09
C SER A 57 -2.73 12.40 -11.66
N TYR A 58 -3.93 12.69 -11.16
CA TYR A 58 -4.19 13.09 -9.78
C TYR A 58 -5.57 12.62 -9.31
N ILE A 59 -5.76 12.56 -7.99
CA ILE A 59 -7.04 12.31 -7.34
C ILE A 59 -7.44 13.55 -6.55
N ASP A 60 -8.68 14.02 -6.74
CA ASP A 60 -9.28 15.03 -5.88
C ASP A 60 -9.64 14.40 -4.53
N LEU A 61 -9.04 14.92 -3.45
CA LEU A 61 -9.21 14.35 -2.12
C LEU A 61 -10.55 14.73 -1.50
N GLY A 62 -11.18 15.85 -1.88
CA GLY A 62 -12.44 16.31 -1.30
C GLY A 62 -13.58 15.31 -1.44
N HIS A 63 -13.59 14.54 -2.53
CA HIS A 63 -14.59 13.49 -2.80
C HIS A 63 -14.56 12.34 -1.79
N HIS A 64 -13.40 12.05 -1.21
CA HIS A 64 -13.19 10.90 -0.32
C HIS A 64 -12.87 11.31 1.12
N PHE A 65 -12.33 12.51 1.30
CA PHE A 65 -11.93 13.11 2.55
C PHE A 65 -12.45 14.55 2.56
N PRO A 66 -13.68 14.80 3.05
CA PRO A 66 -14.28 16.14 3.04
C PRO A 66 -13.42 17.22 3.72
N SER A 67 -12.60 16.82 4.70
CA SER A 67 -11.64 17.71 5.38
C SER A 67 -10.46 18.16 4.52
N LEU A 68 -10.23 17.51 3.38
CA LEU A 68 -9.16 17.80 2.41
C LEU A 68 -9.73 18.36 1.11
N ASP A 69 -10.91 19.00 1.16
CA ASP A 69 -11.50 19.66 0.01
C ASP A 69 -10.52 20.66 -0.64
N GLY A 70 -10.50 20.69 -1.96
CA GLY A 70 -9.54 21.46 -2.76
C GLY A 70 -8.10 20.92 -2.80
N HIS A 71 -7.78 19.81 -2.10
CA HIS A 71 -6.46 19.19 -2.14
C HIS A 71 -6.39 18.07 -3.18
N ARG A 72 -5.20 17.89 -3.78
CA ARG A 72 -4.95 16.85 -4.77
C ARG A 72 -3.83 15.93 -4.32
N ALA A 73 -4.03 14.63 -4.55
CA ALA A 73 -2.95 13.66 -4.48
C ALA A 73 -2.45 13.36 -5.90
N MET A 74 -1.15 13.52 -6.12
CA MET A 74 -0.50 13.32 -7.41
C MET A 74 -0.06 11.88 -7.57
N LEU A 75 -0.14 11.34 -8.79
CA LEU A 75 0.45 10.05 -9.12
C LEU A 75 1.96 10.08 -8.85
N THR A 76 2.46 9.06 -8.14
CA THR A 76 3.89 8.87 -7.84
C THR A 76 4.54 7.92 -8.85
N PHE A 77 5.24 6.87 -8.39
CA PHE A 77 5.79 5.79 -9.21
C PHE A 77 4.99 4.50 -9.05
N PRO A 78 4.97 3.62 -10.06
CA PRO A 78 4.35 2.32 -9.94
C PRO A 78 5.20 1.35 -9.10
N LEU A 79 4.52 0.41 -8.46
CA LEU A 79 5.08 -0.78 -7.83
C LEU A 79 4.41 -2.02 -8.41
N LEU A 80 5.21 -2.90 -9.01
CA LEU A 80 4.73 -4.19 -9.50
C LEU A 80 4.72 -5.20 -8.34
N THR A 81 3.61 -5.89 -8.13
CA THR A 81 3.52 -7.01 -7.19
C THR A 81 3.07 -8.26 -7.93
N GLU A 82 3.88 -9.30 -7.85
CA GLU A 82 3.51 -10.66 -8.22
C GLU A 82 3.01 -11.36 -6.94
N ARG A 83 1.72 -11.72 -6.90
CA ARG A 83 1.07 -12.31 -5.71
C ARG A 83 0.68 -13.75 -5.97
N ARG A 84 0.93 -14.61 -4.99
CA ARG A 84 0.29 -15.93 -4.86
C ARG A 84 -0.55 -15.93 -3.59
N SER A 85 -1.83 -16.23 -3.73
CA SER A 85 -2.80 -16.24 -2.63
C SER A 85 -3.30 -17.65 -2.36
N CYS A 86 -3.47 -18.00 -1.09
CA CYS A 86 -4.07 -19.26 -0.66
C CYS A 86 -5.08 -18.98 0.45
N HIS A 87 -6.32 -19.44 0.26
CA HIS A 87 -7.29 -19.53 1.35
C HIS A 87 -7.06 -20.87 2.06
N VAL A 88 -6.65 -20.80 3.33
CA VAL A 88 -6.35 -21.98 4.15
C VAL A 88 -7.48 -22.33 5.10
N SER A 89 -8.37 -21.36 5.35
CA SER A 89 -9.68 -21.55 5.98
C SER A 89 -10.66 -20.49 5.47
N ASP A 90 -11.89 -20.50 5.97
CA ASP A 90 -12.89 -19.46 5.69
C ASP A 90 -12.46 -18.08 6.24
N HIS A 91 -11.63 -18.09 7.29
CA HIS A 91 -11.20 -16.88 8.00
C HIS A 91 -9.81 -16.42 7.60
N ILE A 92 -8.96 -17.29 7.03
CA ILE A 92 -7.55 -17.00 6.78
C ILE A 92 -7.20 -17.05 5.29
N ARG A 93 -6.60 -15.95 4.82
CA ARG A 93 -5.91 -15.88 3.52
C ARG A 93 -4.42 -15.58 3.74
N ILE A 94 -3.56 -16.35 3.09
CA ILE A 94 -2.12 -16.10 3.07
C ILE A 94 -1.73 -15.61 1.68
N ASP A 95 -1.08 -14.46 1.63
CA ASP A 95 -0.55 -13.85 0.41
C ASP A 95 0.98 -13.84 0.44
N LEU A 96 1.59 -14.38 -0.61
CA LEU A 96 3.03 -14.29 -0.88
C LEU A 96 3.27 -13.30 -2.00
N ASP A 97 3.99 -12.23 -1.67
CA ASP A 97 4.25 -11.13 -2.57
C ASP A 97 5.72 -11.03 -2.92
N LYS A 98 5.99 -10.85 -4.21
CA LYS A 98 7.25 -10.30 -4.70
C LYS A 98 6.98 -8.93 -5.29
N SER A 99 7.61 -7.91 -4.72
CA SER A 99 7.42 -6.51 -5.15
C SER A 99 8.66 -5.97 -5.84
N SER A 100 8.48 -5.29 -6.98
CA SER A 100 9.55 -4.63 -7.74
C SER A 100 9.20 -3.15 -7.94
N TYR A 101 10.09 -2.26 -7.49
CA TYR A 101 9.87 -0.81 -7.54
C TYR A 101 11.19 -0.05 -7.41
N LEU A 102 11.39 1.01 -8.19
CA LEU A 102 12.52 1.94 -8.03
C LEU A 102 13.90 1.23 -7.94
N GLY A 103 14.09 0.18 -8.74
CA GLY A 103 15.33 -0.63 -8.72
C GLY A 103 15.46 -1.64 -7.56
N ASN A 104 14.50 -1.67 -6.64
CA ASN A 104 14.45 -2.60 -5.50
C ASN A 104 13.55 -3.79 -5.80
N ILE A 105 13.88 -4.94 -5.19
CA ILE A 105 13.03 -6.13 -5.11
C ILE A 105 12.94 -6.57 -3.66
N ASP A 106 11.72 -6.80 -3.16
CA ASP A 106 11.48 -7.37 -1.83
C ASP A 106 10.39 -8.44 -1.84
N TYR A 107 10.27 -9.13 -0.72
CA TYR A 107 9.33 -10.22 -0.51
C TYR A 107 8.55 -10.01 0.78
N GLU A 108 7.27 -10.36 0.77
CA GLU A 108 6.37 -10.21 1.91
C GLU A 108 5.45 -11.43 2.01
N ILE A 109 5.15 -11.82 3.24
CA ILE A 109 4.07 -12.75 3.57
C ILE A 109 3.03 -11.98 4.37
N GLU A 110 1.78 -11.96 3.91
CA GLU A 110 0.65 -11.36 4.60
C GLU A 110 -0.30 -12.49 5.03
N ILE A 111 -0.68 -12.51 6.30
CA ILE A 111 -1.76 -13.36 6.82
C ILE A 111 -2.94 -12.41 7.05
N GLU A 112 -3.90 -12.41 6.14
CA GLU A 112 -5.14 -11.64 6.26
C GLU A 112 -6.21 -12.50 6.93
N PHE A 113 -6.93 -11.88 7.86
CA PHE A 113 -7.99 -12.54 8.61
C PHE A 113 -9.14 -11.59 8.94
N ASP A 114 -10.33 -12.16 9.14
CA ASP A 114 -11.51 -11.42 9.61
C ASP A 114 -11.58 -11.36 11.14
N GLU A 115 -12.62 -10.74 11.68
CA GLU A 115 -12.82 -10.58 13.14
C GLU A 115 -12.84 -11.89 13.95
N ASN A 116 -13.04 -13.04 13.31
CA ASN A 116 -13.06 -14.36 13.95
C ASN A 116 -11.76 -15.16 13.74
N GLY A 117 -10.81 -14.64 12.94
CA GLY A 117 -9.61 -15.37 12.54
C GLY A 117 -8.35 -15.12 13.38
N ASP A 118 -8.37 -14.23 14.38
CA ASP A 118 -7.14 -13.79 15.09
C ASP A 118 -6.33 -14.96 15.69
N SER A 119 -7.00 -15.87 16.40
CA SER A 119 -6.32 -17.04 16.98
C SER A 119 -5.72 -17.95 15.92
N GLU A 120 -6.44 -18.20 14.82
CA GLU A 120 -5.96 -19.06 13.74
C GLU A 120 -4.79 -18.40 12.98
N ALA A 121 -4.84 -17.07 12.80
CA ALA A 121 -3.77 -16.30 12.18
C ALA A 121 -2.46 -16.39 12.99
N ALA A 122 -2.56 -16.35 14.32
CA ALA A 122 -1.41 -16.54 15.20
C ALA A 122 -0.80 -17.95 15.07
N ASP A 123 -1.63 -18.99 14.96
CA ASP A 123 -1.17 -20.36 14.74
C ASP A 123 -0.45 -20.50 13.39
N TRP A 124 -1.03 -19.93 12.32
CA TRP A 124 -0.38 -19.89 11.00
C TRP A 124 0.94 -19.13 11.03
N PHE A 125 1.03 -18.00 11.73
CA PHE A 125 2.28 -17.26 11.89
C PHE A 125 3.37 -18.14 12.51
N HIS A 126 3.05 -18.85 13.60
CA HIS A 126 4.00 -19.73 14.28
C HIS A 126 4.40 -20.96 13.44
N GLN A 127 3.47 -21.50 12.65
CA GLN A 127 3.75 -22.61 11.75
C GLN A 127 4.65 -22.19 10.57
N LEU A 128 4.38 -21.04 9.97
CA LEU A 128 5.11 -20.52 8.81
C LEU A 128 6.49 -19.98 9.19
N LEU A 129 6.61 -19.40 10.39
CA LEU A 129 7.83 -18.75 10.87
C LEU A 129 8.24 -19.26 12.27
N PRO A 130 8.66 -20.54 12.39
CA PRO A 130 9.00 -21.12 13.67
C PRO A 130 10.11 -20.35 14.38
N GLY A 131 9.90 -20.02 15.66
CA GLY A 131 10.87 -19.29 16.48
C GLY A 131 11.00 -17.79 16.18
N LYS A 132 10.24 -17.25 15.21
CA LYS A 132 10.09 -15.81 15.05
C LYS A 132 9.09 -15.27 16.07
N ARG A 133 9.37 -14.06 16.57
CA ARG A 133 8.42 -13.29 17.37
C ARG A 133 7.63 -12.39 16.45
N LEU A 134 6.35 -12.18 16.77
CA LEU A 134 5.55 -11.13 16.14
C LEU A 134 6.24 -9.79 16.41
N GLN A 135 6.61 -9.13 15.32
CA GLN A 135 7.23 -7.81 15.34
C GLN A 135 6.60 -6.97 14.25
N LYS A 136 6.50 -5.67 14.51
CA LYS A 136 6.05 -4.70 13.52
C LYS A 136 7.01 -4.71 12.33
N ALA A 137 6.49 -5.09 11.17
CA ALA A 137 7.18 -4.94 9.90
C ALA A 137 6.71 -3.66 9.20
N ASP A 138 7.65 -2.99 8.52
CA ASP A 138 7.29 -1.97 7.54
C ASP A 138 6.53 -2.64 6.40
N GLY A 139 5.34 -2.16 6.08
CA GLY A 139 4.58 -2.67 4.93
C GLY A 139 5.13 -2.14 3.60
N LYS A 140 4.72 -2.78 2.51
CA LYS A 140 5.02 -2.43 1.12
C LYS A 140 4.99 -0.92 0.81
N LYS A 141 3.92 -0.20 1.19
CA LYS A 141 3.80 1.26 1.01
C LYS A 141 4.96 2.01 1.69
N THR A 142 5.25 1.69 2.94
CA THR A 142 6.29 2.36 3.72
C THR A 142 7.66 2.17 3.10
N ARG A 143 7.97 0.94 2.65
CA ARG A 143 9.23 0.64 1.94
C ARG A 143 9.32 1.35 0.60
N PHE A 144 8.20 1.40 -0.16
CA PHE A 144 8.11 2.14 -1.41
C PHE A 144 8.41 3.64 -1.22
N PHE A 145 7.73 4.32 -0.30
CA PHE A 145 7.97 5.77 -0.10
C PHE A 145 9.37 6.06 0.45
N ARG A 146 9.95 5.16 1.24
CA ARG A 146 11.36 5.26 1.64
C ARG A 146 12.28 5.27 0.42
N ALA A 147 12.11 4.33 -0.52
CA ALA A 147 12.89 4.28 -1.76
C ALA A 147 12.59 5.49 -2.67
N TYR A 148 11.34 5.94 -2.74
CA TYR A 148 10.93 7.12 -3.51
C TYR A 148 11.65 8.38 -3.04
N LEU A 149 11.66 8.62 -1.73
CA LEU A 149 12.36 9.76 -1.12
C LEU A 149 13.87 9.71 -1.37
N GLN A 150 14.49 8.53 -1.22
CA GLN A 150 15.92 8.34 -1.51
C GLN A 150 16.24 8.61 -2.99
N THR A 151 15.37 8.20 -3.90
CA THR A 151 15.58 8.34 -5.35
C THR A 151 15.40 9.78 -5.83
N PHE A 152 14.36 10.48 -5.33
CA PHE A 152 13.94 11.77 -5.89
C PHE A 152 14.18 12.98 -4.98
N GLN A 153 14.15 12.83 -3.65
CA GLN A 153 14.43 13.94 -2.74
C GLN A 153 15.91 14.04 -2.30
N GLY A 154 16.68 12.95 -2.43
CA GLY A 154 18.15 13.00 -2.40
C GLY A 154 18.75 13.81 -3.56
N ARG A 155 17.94 14.16 -4.57
CA ARG A 155 18.28 14.97 -5.75
C ARG A 155 17.70 16.39 -5.69
N LYS A 156 17.57 17.00 -4.51
CA LYS A 156 17.24 18.44 -4.33
C LYS A 156 18.29 19.42 -4.94
N GLY A 157 19.00 19.02 -6.00
CA GLY A 157 19.80 19.86 -6.88
C GLY A 157 19.31 19.87 -8.34
N LEU A 158 18.25 19.14 -8.72
CA LEU A 158 17.66 19.22 -10.06
C LEU A 158 16.19 19.61 -9.92
N SER A 159 15.89 20.86 -10.27
CA SER A 159 14.53 21.39 -10.25
C SER A 159 13.65 20.66 -11.27
N LEU A 160 12.39 20.44 -10.92
CA LEU A 160 11.36 19.83 -11.78
C LEU A 160 10.97 20.68 -13.01
N ASN A 161 11.71 21.75 -13.33
CA ASN A 161 11.48 22.60 -14.50
C ASN A 161 12.13 22.09 -15.79
N GLU A 162 12.76 20.91 -15.80
CA GLU A 162 13.49 20.40 -16.98
C GLU A 162 12.79 19.24 -17.72
N PHE A 163 11.53 18.97 -17.40
CA PHE A 163 10.73 18.02 -18.18
C PHE A 163 9.44 18.68 -18.68
N ASP A 164 9.61 19.68 -19.55
CA ASP A 164 8.59 20.03 -20.54
C ASP A 164 8.74 19.08 -21.73
N LEU A 165 7.75 18.21 -21.93
CA LEU A 165 7.49 17.47 -23.18
C LEU A 165 6.42 18.22 -23.97
#